data_AF-A0A4R8T049-F1
#
_entry.id   AF-A0A4R8T049-F1
#
_cell.length_a   1.000
_cell.length_b   1.000
_cell.length_c   1.000
_cell.angle_alpha   90.00
_cell.angle_beta   90.00
_cell.angle_gamma   90.00
#
_symmetry.space_group_name_H-M   'P 1'
#
loop_
_entity.id
_entity.type
_entity.pdbx_description
1 polymer ?
#
loop_
_entity_poly.entity_id
_entity_poly.type
_entity_poly.pdbx_seq_one_letter_code
_entity_poly.pdbx_strand_id
1 'polypeptide(L)'
;MQMNTDEAAMAQAATEFDGHSADLKSQLHEAEAEADGLVSRFRGHTGDTAQAQLVRYRETQTPLISELDSISQNIRESGQTYSSTDSDGASMLQSSFQV
;
A
#
# COMPACT_ATOMS: atom_id res chain seq x y z
N MET A 1 -8.89 1.71 30.28
CA MET A 1 -8.83 2.23 28.91
C MET A 1 -7.36 2.14 28.49
N GLN A 2 -6.86 0.94 28.16
CA GLN A 2 -6.79 0.37 26.80
C GLN A 2 -6.16 1.34 25.79
N MET A 3 -4.84 1.55 25.92
CA MET A 3 -4.01 2.05 24.82
C MET A 3 -3.39 0.89 24.02
N ASN A 4 -3.20 -0.29 24.62
CA ASN A 4 -2.65 -1.50 23.96
C ASN A 4 -3.60 -2.13 22.90
N THR A 5 -4.87 -1.70 22.85
CA THR A 5 -5.87 -2.27 21.91
C THR A 5 -5.79 -1.61 20.53
N ASP A 6 -5.22 -0.42 20.43
CA ASP A 6 -5.11 0.32 19.16
C ASP A 6 -3.89 -0.13 18.34
N GLU A 7 -2.76 -0.45 19.00
CA GLU A 7 -1.53 -0.87 18.30
C GLU A 7 -1.69 -2.22 17.58
N ALA A 8 -2.28 -3.22 18.25
CA ALA A 8 -2.54 -4.52 17.62
C ALA A 8 -3.53 -4.40 16.46
N ALA A 9 -4.53 -3.53 16.57
CA ALA A 9 -5.50 -3.26 15.51
C ALA A 9 -4.87 -2.51 14.34
N MET A 10 -3.99 -1.53 14.59
CA MET A 10 -3.22 -0.83 13.56
C MET A 10 -2.25 -1.77 12.83
N ALA A 11 -1.55 -2.66 13.54
CA ALA A 11 -0.66 -3.64 12.94
C ALA A 11 -1.42 -4.65 12.04
N GLN A 12 -2.62 -5.04 12.47
CA GLN A 12 -3.50 -5.87 11.66
C GLN A 12 -3.97 -5.13 10.40
N ALA A 13 -4.47 -3.89 10.55
CA ALA A 13 -4.90 -3.06 9.42
C ALA A 13 -3.75 -2.78 8.42
N ALA A 14 -2.52 -2.62 8.91
CA ALA A 14 -1.33 -2.51 8.09
C ALA A 14 -1.08 -3.75 7.24
N THR A 15 -1.20 -4.93 7.86
CA THR A 15 -1.03 -6.22 7.18
C THR A 15 -2.10 -6.41 6.10
N GLU A 16 -3.35 -6.07 6.42
CA GLU A 16 -4.47 -6.12 5.47
C GLU A 16 -4.25 -5.13 4.30
N PHE A 17 -3.79 -3.90 4.60
CA PHE A 17 -3.47 -2.90 3.58
C PHE A 17 -2.34 -3.36 2.66
N ASP A 18 -1.24 -3.89 3.22
CA ASP A 18 -0.11 -4.41 2.43
C ASP A 18 -0.54 -5.57 1.53
N GLY A 19 -1.38 -6.47 2.04
CA GLY A 19 -1.96 -7.56 1.27
C GLY A 19 -2.82 -7.05 0.11
N HIS A 20 -3.79 -6.18 0.38
CA HIS A 20 -4.65 -5.59 -0.67
C HIS A 20 -3.86 -4.75 -1.67
N SER A 21 -2.82 -4.05 -1.23
CA SER A 21 -1.94 -3.28 -2.10
C SER A 21 -1.14 -4.19 -3.03
N ALA A 22 -0.64 -5.33 -2.53
CA ALA A 22 0.05 -6.32 -3.33
C ALA A 22 -0.89 -6.95 -4.38
N ASP A 23 -2.11 -7.33 -3.97
CA ASP A 23 -3.12 -7.88 -4.86
C ASP A 23 -3.50 -6.90 -5.97
N LEU A 24 -3.74 -5.63 -5.63
CA LEU A 24 -4.07 -4.59 -6.60
C LEU A 24 -2.92 -4.36 -7.58
N LYS A 25 -1.67 -4.31 -7.10
CA LYS A 25 -0.49 -4.20 -7.98
C LYS A 25 -0.39 -5.39 -8.95
N SER A 26 -0.64 -6.61 -8.46
CA SER A 26 -0.65 -7.80 -9.31
C SER A 26 -1.72 -7.71 -10.41
N GLN A 27 -2.96 -7.34 -10.04
CA GLN A 27 -4.05 -7.17 -11.01
C GLN A 27 -3.74 -6.09 -12.03
N LEU A 28 -3.12 -4.98 -11.61
CA LEU A 28 -2.73 -3.92 -12.52
C LEU A 28 -1.70 -4.40 -13.56
N HIS A 29 -0.72 -5.21 -13.14
CA HIS A 29 0.27 -5.80 -14.03
C HIS A 29 -0.31 -6.87 -14.96
N GLU A 30 -1.23 -7.70 -14.48
CA GLU A 30 -1.93 -8.70 -15.30
C GLU A 30 -2.76 -8.02 -16.40
N ALA A 31 -3.52 -6.98 -16.04
CA ALA A 31 -4.32 -6.22 -17.00
C ALA A 31 -3.45 -5.50 -18.04
N GLU A 32 -2.28 -4.97 -17.63
CA GLU A 32 -1.31 -4.39 -18.58
C GLU A 32 -0.80 -5.43 -19.58
N ALA A 33 -0.41 -6.62 -19.10
CA ALA A 33 0.09 -7.70 -19.94
C ALA A 33 -0.95 -8.22 -20.92
N GLU A 34 -2.21 -8.34 -20.49
CA GLU A 34 -3.33 -8.71 -21.38
C GLU A 34 -3.56 -7.62 -22.44
N ALA A 35 -3.56 -6.34 -22.03
CA ALA A 35 -3.74 -5.21 -22.93
C ALA A 35 -2.61 -5.11 -23.98
N ASP A 36 -1.34 -5.34 -23.60
CA ASP A 36 -0.22 -5.42 -24.55
C ASP A 36 -0.44 -6.54 -25.59
N GLY A 37 -0.89 -7.71 -25.13
CA GLY A 37 -1.26 -8.82 -26.00
C GLY A 37 -2.38 -8.48 -26.98
N LEU A 38 -3.39 -7.73 -26.54
CA LEU A 38 -4.52 -7.28 -27.37
C LEU A 38 -4.13 -6.20 -28.37
N VAL A 39 -3.38 -5.17 -27.94
CA VAL A 39 -2.94 -4.08 -28.81
C VAL A 39 -2.12 -4.60 -29.99
N SER A 40 -1.28 -5.62 -29.77
CA SER A 40 -0.49 -6.24 -30.84
C SER A 40 -1.33 -6.86 -31.98
N ARG A 41 -2.61 -7.16 -31.72
CA ARG A 41 -3.53 -7.82 -32.65
C ARG A 41 -4.47 -6.84 -33.34
N PHE A 42 -4.72 -5.68 -32.75
CA PHE A 42 -5.60 -4.67 -33.34
C PHE A 42 -4.89 -3.85 -34.42
N ARG A 43 -5.66 -3.41 -35.43
CA ARG A 43 -5.16 -2.62 -36.56
C ARG A 43 -6.16 -1.53 -36.91
N GLY A 44 -5.68 -0.48 -37.57
CA GLY A 44 -6.49 0.68 -37.95
C GLY A 44 -6.97 1.44 -36.71
N HIS A 45 -8.08 2.17 -36.86
CA HIS A 45 -8.60 3.07 -35.83
C HIS A 45 -8.81 2.42 -34.46
N THR A 46 -9.21 1.15 -34.43
CA THR A 46 -9.33 0.37 -33.18
C THR A 46 -7.99 0.13 -32.51
N GLY A 47 -6.93 -0.15 -33.29
CA GLY A 47 -5.57 -0.31 -32.78
C GLY A 47 -5.03 1.00 -32.20
N ASP A 48 -5.19 2.10 -32.93
CA ASP A 48 -4.75 3.43 -32.46
C ASP A 48 -5.46 3.82 -31.15
N THR A 49 -6.76 3.55 -31.06
CA THR A 49 -7.55 3.82 -29.85
C THR A 49 -7.12 2.93 -28.69
N ALA A 50 -6.93 1.62 -28.92
CA ALA A 50 -6.49 0.70 -27.88
C ALA A 50 -5.10 1.06 -27.35
N GLN A 51 -4.17 1.45 -28.24
CA GLN A 51 -2.84 1.91 -27.86
C GLN A 51 -2.91 3.21 -27.03
N ALA A 52 -3.76 4.16 -27.41
CA ALA A 52 -3.95 5.39 -26.65
C ALA A 52 -4.54 5.14 -25.24
N GLN A 53 -5.47 4.20 -25.11
CA GLN A 53 -6.02 3.82 -23.80
C GLN A 53 -4.99 3.09 -22.94
N LEU A 54 -4.15 2.23 -23.54
CA LEU A 54 -3.07 1.57 -22.82
C LEU A 54 -2.02 2.57 -22.31
N VAL A 55 -1.71 3.62 -23.08
CA VAL A 55 -0.85 4.71 -22.61
C VAL A 55 -1.47 5.40 -21.40
N ARG A 56 -2.76 5.78 -21.47
CA ARG A 56 -3.46 6.40 -20.34
C ARG A 56 -3.50 5.49 -19.12
N TYR A 57 -3.70 4.19 -19.33
CA TYR A 57 -3.67 3.20 -18.25
C TYR A 57 -2.32 3.22 -17.51
N ARG A 58 -1.20 3.14 -18.24
CA ARG A 58 0.16 3.23 -17.69
C ARG A 58 0.43 4.55 -16.94
N GLU A 59 -0.04 5.66 -17.52
CA GLU A 59 0.06 6.99 -16.90
C GLU A 59 -0.68 7.05 -15.55
N THR A 60 -1.81 6.35 -15.41
CA THR A 60 -2.57 6.30 -14.14
C THR A 60 -2.08 5.24 -13.17
N GLN A 61 -1.50 4.14 -13.66
CA GLN A 61 -0.99 3.05 -12.84
C GLN A 61 0.24 3.48 -12.04
N THR A 62 1.17 4.20 -12.66
CA THR A 62 2.42 4.66 -12.01
C THR A 62 2.17 5.47 -10.72
N PRO A 63 1.36 6.55 -10.72
CA PRO A 63 1.08 7.29 -9.50
C PRO A 63 0.29 6.47 -8.47
N LEU A 64 -0.60 5.58 -8.91
CA LEU A 64 -1.35 4.71 -8.00
C LEU A 64 -0.42 3.76 -7.24
N ILE A 65 0.51 3.09 -7.93
CA ILE A 65 1.50 2.20 -7.30
C ILE A 65 2.35 2.98 -6.31
N SER A 66 2.83 4.18 -6.70
CA SER A 66 3.60 5.05 -5.83
C SER A 66 2.83 5.47 -4.58
N GLU A 67 1.53 5.74 -4.70
CA GLU A 67 0.68 6.11 -3.57
C GLU A 67 0.47 4.91 -2.63
N LEU A 68 0.22 3.71 -3.17
CA LEU A 68 0.13 2.49 -2.37
C LEU A 68 1.43 2.24 -1.59
N ASP A 69 2.59 2.41 -2.23
CA ASP A 69 3.90 2.30 -1.55
C ASP A 69 4.06 3.35 -0.44
N SER A 70 3.64 4.58 -0.71
CA SER A 70 3.71 5.70 0.25
C SER A 70 2.81 5.45 1.46
N ILE A 71 1.58 4.97 1.25
CA ILE A 71 0.66 4.63 2.33
C ILE A 71 1.21 3.45 3.15
N SER A 72 1.68 2.38 2.50
CA SER A 72 2.32 1.24 3.18
C SER A 72 3.53 1.68 4.02
N GLN A 73 4.33 2.62 3.53
CA GLN A 73 5.44 3.18 4.29
C GLN A 73 4.94 4.00 5.50
N ASN A 74 4.00 4.92 5.29
CA ASN A 74 3.43 5.76 6.35
C ASN A 74 2.80 4.93 7.47
N ILE A 75 2.10 3.84 7.14
CA ILE A 75 1.50 2.95 8.12
C ILE A 75 2.60 2.25 8.94
N ARG A 76 3.67 1.74 8.30
CA ARG A 76 4.81 1.10 9.00
C ARG A 76 5.57 2.06 9.90
N GLU A 77 5.79 3.30 9.46
CA GLU A 77 6.46 4.33 10.25
C GLU A 77 5.61 4.76 11.46
N SER A 78 4.29 4.89 11.25
CA SER A 78 3.35 5.18 12.33
C SER A 78 3.33 4.07 13.38
N GLY A 79 3.29 2.80 12.94
CA GLY A 79 3.33 1.65 13.85
C GLY A 79 4.62 1.55 14.68
N GLN A 80 5.79 1.82 14.07
CA GLN A 80 7.06 1.83 14.80
C GLN A 80 7.13 2.95 15.85
N THR A 81 6.64 4.15 15.52
CA THR A 81 6.61 5.30 16.44
C THR A 81 5.74 5.04 17.67
N TYR A 82 4.61 4.34 17.49
CA TYR A 82 3.75 3.94 18.60
C TYR A 82 4.43 2.92 19.52
N SER A 83 5.05 1.89 18.95
CA SER A 83 5.75 0.86 19.70
C SER A 83 6.88 1.42 20.57
N SER A 84 7.69 2.34 20.03
CA SER A 84 8.77 2.98 20.79
C SER A 84 8.22 3.84 21.93
N THR A 85 7.17 4.62 21.67
CA THR A 85 6.56 5.51 22.67
C THR A 85 5.94 4.72 23.83
N ASP A 86 5.29 3.59 23.55
CA ASP A 86 4.73 2.74 24.61
C ASP A 86 5.84 2.08 25.46
N SER A 87 6.91 1.61 24.82
CA SER A 87 8.05 1.02 25.53
C SER A 87 8.77 2.02 26.45
N ASP A 88 8.91 3.27 26.02
CA ASP A 88 9.52 4.33 26.82
C ASP A 88 8.61 4.77 27.98
N GLY A 89 7.30 4.90 27.72
CA GLY A 89 6.31 5.24 28.75
C GLY A 89 6.17 4.16 29.82
N ALA A 90 6.18 2.88 29.42
CA ALA A 90 6.19 1.74 30.34
C ALA A 90 7.47 1.72 31.20
N SER A 91 8.62 2.01 30.60
CA SER A 91 9.91 2.07 31.30
C SER A 91 9.98 3.22 32.33
N MET A 92 9.39 4.39 32.00
CA MET A 92 9.28 5.51 32.95
C MET A 92 8.34 5.20 34.12
N LEU A 93 7.19 4.56 33.85
CA LEU A 93 6.27 4.12 34.91
C LEU A 93 6.94 3.10 35.84
N GLN A 94 7.62 2.10 35.28
CA GLN A 94 8.31 1.08 36.06
C GLN A 94 9.39 1.69 36.97
N SER A 95 10.11 2.70 36.50
CA SER A 95 11.09 3.44 37.31
C SER A 95 10.45 4.26 38.43
N SER A 96 9.23 4.78 38.23
CA SER A 96 8.50 5.57 39.22
C SER A 96 7.89 4.76 40.38
N PHE A 97 7.71 3.45 40.20
CA PHE A 97 7.24 2.55 41.26
C PHE A 97 8.37 1.93 42.09
N GLN A 98 9.64 2.21 41.73
CA GLN A 98 10.82 1.62 42.36
C GLN A 98 11.56 2.58 43.32
N VAL A 99 10.96 3.73 43.63
CA VAL A 99 11.39 4.70 44.65
C VAL A 99 10.29 4.84 45.70
#